data_AF-R7U026-F1
#
_entry.id   AF-R7U026-F1
#
_cell.length_a   1.000
_cell.length_b   1.000
_cell.length_c   1.000
_cell.angle_alpha   90.00
_cell.angle_beta   90.00
_cell.angle_gamma   90.00
#
_symmetry.space_group_name_H-M   'P 1'
#
loop_
_entity.id
_entity.type
_entity.pdbx_description
1 polymer ?
#
loop_
_entity_poly.entity_id
_entity_poly.type
_entity_poly.pdbx_seq_one_letter_code
_entity_poly.pdbx_strand_id
1 'polypeptide(L)' 'MYCEHGFKKDRRGCDVCECREACPEMQCMIFCENGFETDQHGCDICKCKGTVECQPVLCDEYCENGFKVDVNNCEVCEC' A
#
# COMPACT_ATOMS: atom_id res chain seq x y z
N MET A 1 -6.99 17.67 -24.94
CA MET A 1 -7.54 16.34 -24.64
C MET A 1 -8.06 16.37 -23.21
N TYR A 2 -9.28 15.93 -22.97
CA TYR A 2 -9.84 15.78 -21.62
C TYR A 2 -10.03 14.29 -21.36
N CYS A 3 -9.59 13.82 -20.19
CA CYS A 3 -9.73 12.44 -19.75
C CYS A 3 -10.51 12.44 -18.43
N GLU A 4 -11.64 11.74 -18.39
CA GLU A 4 -12.55 11.70 -17.24
C GLU A 4 -11.87 11.17 -15.96
N HIS A 5 -10.98 10.18 -16.11
CA HIS A 5 -10.23 9.57 -15.00
C HIS A 5 -8.77 10.07 -14.90
N GLY A 6 -8.45 11.18 -15.56
CA GLY A 6 -7.11 11.75 -15.60
C GLY A 6 -6.16 11.08 -16.61
N PHE A 7 -4.88 11.45 -16.52
CA PHE A 7 -3.83 11.01 -17.44
C PHE A 7 -3.00 9.87 -16.84
N LYS A 8 -2.48 8.98 -17.70
CA LYS A 8 -1.46 8.03 -17.29
C LYS A 8 -0.18 8.76 -16.88
N LYS A 9 0.61 8.16 -16.00
CA LYS A 9 1.89 8.70 -15.53
C LYS A 9 3.06 7.87 -16.03
N ASP A 10 4.17 8.53 -16.36
CA ASP A 10 5.44 7.86 -16.64
C ASP A 10 6.12 7.37 -15.34
N ARG A 11 7.27 6.70 -15.47
CA ARG A 11 8.05 6.18 -14.33
C ARG A 11 8.55 7.27 -13.36
N ARG A 12 8.52 8.55 -13.76
CA ARG A 12 8.91 9.71 -12.96
C ARG A 12 7.69 10.42 -12.36
N GLY A 13 6.48 9.91 -12.62
CA GLY A 13 5.22 10.48 -12.16
C GLY A 13 4.66 11.61 -13.02
N CYS A 14 5.25 11.88 -14.19
CA CYS A 14 4.79 12.92 -15.11
C CYS A 14 3.61 12.43 -15.95
N ASP A 15 2.60 13.28 -16.15
CA ASP A 15 1.47 12.95 -17.00
C ASP A 15 1.92 12.76 -18.45
N VAL A 16 1.45 11.67 -19.07
CA VAL A 16 1.61 11.42 -20.50
C VAL A 16 0.31 11.70 -21.23
N CYS A 17 0.38 11.98 -22.53
CA CYS A 17 -0.79 12.25 -23.39
C CYS A 17 -1.64 11.00 -23.69
N GLU A 18 -1.87 10.16 -22.68
CA GLU A 18 -2.75 8.99 -22.73
C GLU A 18 -3.73 9.06 -21.57
N CYS A 19 -5.00 8.78 -21.84
CA CYS A 19 -6.00 8.70 -20.79
C CYS A 19 -5.79 7.46 -19.93
N ARG A 20 -6.01 7.62 -18.63
CA ARG A 20 -6.08 6.52 -17.69
C ARG A 20 -7.37 5.73 -17.90
N GLU A 21 -7.28 4.41 -17.78
CA GLU A 21 -8.45 3.54 -17.84
C GLU A 21 -9.30 3.69 -16.57
N ALA A 22 -10.60 3.45 -16.69
CA ALA A 22 -11.50 3.42 -15.55
C ALA A 22 -11.09 2.29 -14.60
N CYS A 23 -11.02 2.60 -13.30
CA CYS A 23 -10.79 1.56 -12.30
C CYS A 23 -12.06 0.74 -12.08
N PRO A 24 -11.92 -0.58 -11.85
CA PRO A 24 -13.06 -1.40 -11.45
C PRO A 24 -13.58 -0.91 -10.10
N GLU A 25 -14.88 -1.15 -9.86
CA GLU A 25 -15.49 -0.87 -8.57
C GLU A 25 -14.87 -1.76 -7.49
N MET A 26 -14.31 -1.14 -6.44
CA MET A 26 -13.66 -1.87 -5.37
C MET A 26 -14.69 -2.39 -4.37
N GLN A 27 -14.88 -3.71 -4.33
CA GLN A 27 -15.74 -4.38 -3.35
C GLN A 27 -14.96 -4.78 -2.11
N CYS A 28 -14.65 -3.81 -1.25
CA CYS A 28 -13.85 -4.03 -0.04
C CYS A 28 -14.46 -3.28 1.15
N MET A 29 -14.60 -3.93 2.30
CA MET A 29 -15.21 -3.36 3.52
C MET A 29 -14.18 -2.96 4.58
N ILE A 30 -12.90 -2.90 4.23
CA ILE A 30 -11.85 -2.48 5.17
C ILE A 30 -11.77 -0.95 5.19
N PHE A 31 -11.53 -0.38 6.36
CA PHE A 31 -11.21 1.03 6.52
C PHE A 31 -9.68 1.17 6.65
N CYS A 32 -9.10 2.04 5.83
CA CYS A 32 -7.67 2.32 5.85
C CYS A 32 -7.45 3.79 6.22
N GLU A 33 -6.87 4.05 7.40
CA GLU A 33 -6.60 5.42 7.87
C GLU A 33 -5.69 6.20 6.91
N ASN A 34 -4.69 5.52 6.34
CA ASN A 34 -3.73 6.10 5.39
C ASN A 34 -4.14 5.90 3.92
N GLY A 35 -5.38 5.45 3.67
CA GLY A 35 -5.91 5.15 2.34
C GLY A 35 -5.47 3.80 1.77
N PHE A 36 -5.89 3.51 0.53
CA PHE A 36 -5.65 2.24 -0.15
C PHE A 36 -4.37 2.25 -0.99
N GLU A 37 -3.68 1.12 -1.06
CA GLU A 37 -2.63 0.86 -2.05
C GLU A 37 -3.21 0.93 -3.46
N THR A 38 -2.36 1.27 -4.43
CA THR A 38 -2.75 1.36 -5.83
C THR A 38 -1.97 0.36 -6.67
N ASP A 39 -2.61 -0.23 -7.67
CA ASP A 39 -1.95 -1.09 -8.65
C ASP A 39 -1.05 -0.29 -9.63
N GLN A 40 -0.46 -0.98 -10.61
CA GLN A 40 0.38 -0.38 -11.65
C GLN A 40 -0.36 0.61 -12.57
N HIS A 41 -1.69 0.56 -12.60
CA HIS A 41 -2.56 1.48 -13.33
C HIS A 41 -3.07 2.62 -12.43
N GLY A 42 -2.62 2.64 -11.17
CA GLY A 42 -2.96 3.62 -10.14
C GLY A 42 -4.29 3.34 -9.44
N CYS A 43 -4.95 2.20 -9.71
CA CYS A 43 -6.27 1.88 -9.19
C CYS A 43 -6.19 1.34 -7.76
N ASP A 44 -7.07 1.83 -6.89
CA ASP A 44 -7.11 1.39 -5.50
C ASP A 44 -7.41 -0.12 -5.43
N ILE A 45 -6.61 -0.82 -4.63
CA ILE A 45 -6.79 -2.23 -4.32
C ILE A 45 -7.21 -2.38 -2.87
N CYS A 46 -7.84 -3.51 -2.52
CA CYS A 46 -8.31 -3.84 -1.17
C CYS A 46 -7.15 -4.16 -0.21
N LYS A 47 -6.25 -3.20 -0.03
CA LYS A 47 -5.05 -3.25 0.81
C LYS A 47 -4.72 -1.83 1.27
N CYS A 48 -4.44 -1.63 2.56
CA CYS A 48 -4.12 -0.31 3.09
C CYS A 48 -2.69 0.11 2.72
N LYS A 49 -2.49 1.37 2.33
CA LYS A 49 -1.17 2.02 2.36
C LYS A 49 -0.65 1.88 3.79
N GLY A 50 0.60 1.45 3.95
CA GLY A 50 1.17 1.02 5.25
C GLY A 50 0.88 1.96 6.43
N THR A 51 0.98 1.54 7.67
CA THR A 51 1.41 0.28 8.28
C THR A 51 0.18 -0.54 8.69
N VAL A 52 0.25 -1.87 8.60
CA VAL A 52 -0.56 -2.71 9.49
C VAL A 52 -0.28 -2.22 10.90
N GLU A 53 -1.31 -1.90 11.70
CA GLU A 53 -1.08 -1.57 13.12
C GLU A 53 -0.52 -2.82 13.79
N CYS A 54 0.81 -2.91 13.82
CA CYS A 54 1.51 -3.98 14.49
C CYS A 54 1.33 -3.77 15.99
N GLN A 55 0.89 -4.81 16.68
CA GLN A 55 0.87 -4.76 18.13
C GLN A 55 2.31 -4.65 18.64
N PRO A 56 2.57 -3.85 19.70
CA PRO A 56 3.89 -3.76 20.29
C PRO A 56 4.34 -5.16 20.70
N VAL A 57 5.49 -5.54 20.17
CA VAL A 57 6.10 -6.85 20.41
C VAL A 57 6.68 -6.87 21.82
N LEU A 58 6.06 -7.65 22.70
CA LEU A 58 6.48 -7.85 24.09
C LEU A 58 7.15 -9.22 24.20
N CYS A 59 8.46 -9.27 24.01
CA CYS A 59 9.28 -10.47 24.21
C CYS A 59 10.32 -10.20 25.31
N ASP A 60 10.72 -11.27 26.01
CA ASP A 60 11.79 -11.20 27.00
C ASP A 60 13.20 -11.23 26.37
N GLU A 61 13.29 -11.46 25.05
CA GLU A 61 14.54 -11.58 24.31
C GLU A 61 14.98 -10.25 23.71
N TYR A 62 16.31 -10.02 23.67
CA TYR A 62 16.93 -8.87 23.03
C TYR A 62 17.70 -9.32 21.78
N CYS A 63 17.39 -8.73 20.63
CA CYS A 63 18.10 -8.96 19.37
C CYS A 63 19.02 -7.78 19.05
N GLU A 64 20.34 -8.01 18.92
CA GLU A 64 21.32 -6.96 18.59
C GLU A 64 21.05 -6.26 17.24
N ASN A 65 20.45 -6.98 16.28
CA ASN A 65 20.14 -6.49 14.94
C ASN A 65 18.65 -6.13 14.75
N GLY A 66 17.86 -6.09 15.84
CA GLY A 66 16.40 -5.94 15.78
C GLY A 66 15.66 -7.25 15.52
N PHE A 67 14.33 -7.19 15.56
CA PHE A 67 13.44 -8.34 15.38
C PHE A 67 13.14 -8.61 13.91
N LYS A 68 12.89 -9.88 13.57
CA LYS A 68 12.35 -10.27 12.27
C LYS A 68 10.97 -9.67 12.06
N VAL A 69 10.62 -9.48 10.80
CA VAL A 69 9.30 -9.01 10.38
C VAL A 69 8.52 -10.09 9.63
N ASP A 70 7.20 -10.11 9.81
CA ASP A 70 6.29 -10.99 9.08
C ASP A 70 5.96 -10.47 7.66
N VAL A 71 5.05 -11.15 6.97
CA VAL A 71 4.57 -10.74 5.63
C VAL A 71 3.87 -9.37 5.59
N ASN A 72 3.44 -8.88 6.76
CA ASN A 72 2.82 -7.58 6.94
C ASN A 72 3.83 -6.51 7.39
N ASN A 73 5.11 -6.88 7.46
CA ASN A 73 6.20 -6.05 7.95
C ASN A 73 6.06 -5.67 9.44
N CYS A 74 5.42 -6.53 10.23
CA CYS A 74 5.33 -6.41 11.68
C CYS A 74 6.42 -7.20 12.38
N GLU A 75 7.06 -6.60 13.39
CA GLU A 75 8.02 -7.29 14.24
C GLU A 75 7.39 -8.54 14.87
N VAL A 76 8.18 -9.60 15.00
CA VAL A 76 7.80 -10.84 15.71
C VAL A 76 8.87 -11.20 16.72
N CYS A 77 8.55 -12.03 17.73
CA CYS A 77 9.52 -12.50 18.74
C CYS A 77 10.54 -13.49 18.17
N GLU A 78 11.29 -13.08 17.15
CA GLU A 78 12.39 -13.81 16.55
C GLU A 78 13.51 -12.84 16.15
N CYS A 79 14.76 -13.21 16.41
CA CYS A 79 15.91 -12.75 15.65
C CYS A 79 16.09 -13.65 14.41
#